data_AF-T0UQM3-F1
#
_entry.id   AF-T0UQM3-F1
#
_cell.length_a   1.000
_cell.length_b   1.000
_cell.length_c   1.000
_cell.angle_alpha   90.00
_cell.angle_beta   90.00
_cell.angle_gamma   90.00
#
_symmetry.space_group_name_H-M   'P 1'
#
loop_
_entity.id
_entity.type
_entity.pdbx_description
1 polymer ?
#
loop_
_entity_poly.entity_id
_entity_poly.type
_entity_poly.pdbx_seq_one_letter_code
_entity_poly.pdbx_strand_id
1 'polypeptide(L)'
;MLYGKPKNKRIEGYVSLSKEGTEVERVNLVYSPDGKLSTESSNYSDELLPYKEFLFQKLTLNRKVFSKLKVISKSYNWETGDGEIEYGIKDKDINEFLHLNKDEEVTMAVKADNDLLSDNDVLSDGDYFLPIWFYQNQLEYRHTEGIIGSLEEKNND
;
A
#
# COMPACT_ATOMS: atom_id res chain seq x y z
N MET A 1 -4.47 -8.05 -3.56
CA MET A 1 -4.10 -8.46 -2.19
C MET A 1 -3.15 -9.65 -2.25
N LEU A 2 -2.06 -9.62 -1.50
CA LEU A 2 -1.10 -10.72 -1.40
C LEU A 2 -0.88 -11.11 0.06
N TYR A 3 -0.56 -12.38 0.28
CA TYR A 3 -0.34 -12.96 1.60
C TYR A 3 1.01 -13.64 1.64
N GLY A 4 1.80 -13.31 2.66
CA GLY A 4 3.00 -14.06 3.01
C GLY A 4 2.62 -15.44 3.54
N LYS A 5 3.27 -16.48 3.02
CA LYS A 5 3.16 -17.86 3.49
C LYS A 5 4.53 -18.31 3.99
N PRO A 6 4.88 -18.07 5.26
CA PRO A 6 6.22 -18.34 5.77
C PRO A 6 6.62 -19.82 5.66
N LYS A 7 5.70 -20.75 5.96
CA LYS A 7 5.96 -22.20 5.92
C LYS A 7 6.52 -22.68 4.58
N ASN A 8 6.01 -22.15 3.46
CA ASN A 8 6.42 -22.55 2.12
C ASN A 8 7.28 -21.49 1.42
N LYS A 9 7.64 -20.39 2.11
CA LYS A 9 8.41 -19.26 1.58
C LYS A 9 7.82 -18.68 0.28
N ARG A 10 6.49 -18.58 0.21
CA ARG A 10 5.77 -18.01 -0.94
C ARG A 10 5.01 -16.75 -0.56
N ILE A 11 4.78 -15.91 -1.55
CA ILE A 11 3.83 -14.82 -1.47
C ILE A 11 2.82 -15.05 -2.60
N GLU A 12 1.56 -15.17 -2.24
CA GLU A 12 0.47 -15.49 -3.17
C GLU A 12 -0.81 -14.76 -2.79
N GLY A 13 -1.72 -14.59 -3.75
CA GLY A 13 -2.99 -13.94 -3.51
C GLY A 13 -3.73 -13.72 -4.80
N TYR A 14 -4.36 -12.56 -4.94
CA TYR A 14 -5.16 -12.23 -6.10
C TYR A 14 -5.19 -10.73 -6.37
N VAL A 15 -5.52 -10.37 -7.61
CA VAL A 15 -5.97 -9.03 -7.98
C VAL A 15 -7.40 -9.13 -8.49
N SER A 16 -8.20 -8.12 -8.19
CA SER A 16 -9.58 -8.00 -8.67
C SER A 16 -9.82 -6.59 -9.19
N LEU A 17 -10.64 -6.51 -10.24
CA LEU A 17 -11.16 -5.26 -10.81
C LEU A 17 -12.62 -5.16 -10.43
N SER A 18 -13.00 -4.02 -9.88
CA SER A 18 -14.39 -3.73 -9.52
C SER A 18 -14.87 -2.47 -10.23
N LYS A 19 -16.09 -2.54 -10.80
CA LYS A 19 -16.78 -1.40 -11.41
C LYS A 19 -18.08 -1.17 -10.66
N GLU A 20 -18.30 0.06 -10.20
CA GLU A 20 -19.50 0.43 -9.42
C GLU A 20 -19.74 -0.49 -8.21
N GLY A 21 -18.66 -0.91 -7.53
CA GLY A 21 -18.72 -1.80 -6.37
C GLY A 21 -18.94 -3.28 -6.68
N THR A 22 -19.07 -3.66 -7.95
CA THR A 22 -19.21 -5.06 -8.38
C THR A 22 -17.89 -5.57 -8.93
N GLU A 23 -17.40 -6.70 -8.43
CA GLU A 23 -16.23 -7.38 -9.00
C GLU A 23 -16.56 -7.92 -10.39
N VAL A 24 -15.80 -7.48 -11.39
CA VAL A 24 -15.98 -7.87 -12.80
C VAL A 24 -14.89 -8.81 -13.29
N GLU A 25 -13.74 -8.84 -12.61
CA GLU A 25 -12.62 -9.70 -12.97
C GLU A 25 -11.76 -10.00 -11.73
N ARG A 26 -11.21 -11.23 -11.67
CA ARG A 26 -10.29 -11.67 -10.61
C ARG A 26 -9.30 -12.68 -11.15
N VAL A 27 -8.03 -12.53 -10.81
CA VAL A 27 -6.99 -13.55 -11.09
C VAL A 27 -6.11 -13.78 -9.89
N ASN A 28 -5.61 -15.02 -9.77
CA ASN A 28 -4.63 -15.38 -8.77
C ASN A 28 -3.25 -14.86 -9.17
N LEU A 29 -2.51 -14.36 -8.20
CA LEU A 29 -1.15 -13.84 -8.35
C LEU A 29 -0.18 -14.64 -7.47
N VAL A 30 1.01 -14.86 -8.01
CA VAL A 30 2.18 -15.36 -7.30
C VAL A 30 3.28 -14.32 -7.43
N TYR A 31 3.84 -13.91 -6.29
CA TYR A 31 4.99 -13.02 -6.26
C TYR A 31 6.27 -13.86 -6.13
N SER A 32 7.11 -13.78 -7.15
CA SER A 32 8.30 -14.61 -7.30
C SER A 32 9.49 -14.06 -6.52
N PRO A 33 10.48 -14.90 -6.17
CA PRO A 33 11.70 -14.46 -5.48
C PRO A 33 12.53 -13.40 -6.21
N ASP A 34 12.38 -13.26 -7.53
CA ASP A 34 13.01 -12.20 -8.33
C ASP A 34 12.23 -10.87 -8.32
N GLY A 35 11.21 -10.78 -7.47
CA GLY A 35 10.49 -9.53 -7.19
C GLY A 35 9.35 -9.20 -8.16
N LYS A 36 8.84 -10.18 -8.90
CA LYS A 36 7.83 -9.97 -9.95
C LYS A 36 6.49 -10.61 -9.62
N LEU A 37 5.42 -9.98 -10.09
CA LEU A 37 4.08 -10.57 -10.08
C LEU A 37 3.88 -11.45 -11.32
N SER A 38 3.36 -12.64 -11.09
CA SER A 38 3.03 -13.61 -12.14
C SER A 38 1.66 -14.22 -11.90
N THR A 39 1.02 -14.69 -12.97
CA THR A 39 -0.27 -15.39 -12.93
C THR A 39 -0.23 -16.54 -13.90
N GLU A 40 -0.93 -17.63 -13.58
CA GLU A 40 -1.17 -18.74 -14.51
C GLU A 40 -2.27 -18.41 -15.52
N SER A 41 -3.08 -17.36 -15.27
CA SER A 41 -4.07 -16.89 -16.22
C SER A 41 -3.37 -16.17 -17.38
N SER A 42 -3.53 -16.71 -18.58
CA SER A 42 -2.97 -16.11 -19.80
C SER A 42 -3.80 -14.95 -20.34
N ASN A 43 -5.03 -14.78 -19.86
CA ASN A 43 -5.98 -13.79 -20.36
C ASN A 43 -6.58 -12.99 -19.19
N TYR A 44 -6.03 -11.81 -18.94
CA TYR A 44 -6.64 -10.80 -18.07
C TYR A 44 -6.58 -9.43 -18.75
N SER A 45 -7.49 -8.53 -18.38
CA SER A 45 -7.52 -7.19 -18.96
C SER A 45 -6.31 -6.35 -18.55
N ASP A 46 -5.83 -5.47 -19.44
CA ASP A 46 -4.76 -4.52 -19.09
C ASP A 46 -5.18 -3.58 -17.93
N GLU A 47 -6.49 -3.41 -17.71
CA GLU A 47 -7.08 -2.63 -16.61
C GLU A 47 -6.96 -3.34 -15.25
N LEU A 48 -6.90 -4.68 -15.21
CA LEU A 48 -6.90 -5.46 -13.97
C LEU A 48 -5.62 -5.24 -13.14
N LEU A 49 -4.47 -5.16 -13.81
CA LEU A 49 -3.18 -5.04 -13.17
C LEU A 49 -2.36 -3.94 -13.85
N PRO A 50 -2.73 -2.66 -13.65
CA PRO A 50 -2.07 -1.53 -14.31
C PRO A 50 -0.61 -1.38 -13.88
N TYR A 51 -0.25 -1.91 -12.71
CA TYR A 51 1.10 -1.92 -12.16
C TYR A 51 1.57 -3.36 -11.92
N LYS A 52 2.70 -3.75 -12.52
CA LYS A 52 3.29 -5.10 -12.37
C LYS A 52 4.26 -5.23 -11.20
N GLU A 53 4.44 -4.16 -10.46
CA GLU A 53 5.32 -4.02 -9.30
C GLU A 53 4.63 -3.11 -8.28
N PHE A 54 5.18 -3.06 -7.06
CA PHE A 54 4.69 -2.20 -6.00
C PHE A 54 5.55 -0.95 -5.85
N LEU A 55 4.91 0.18 -5.57
CA LEU A 55 5.57 1.46 -5.37
C LEU A 55 6.50 1.41 -4.15
N PHE A 56 6.14 0.73 -3.07
CA PHE A 56 7.02 0.60 -1.89
C PHE A 56 8.38 -0.04 -2.23
N GLN A 57 8.50 -0.80 -3.32
CA GLN A 57 9.79 -1.37 -3.77
C GLN A 57 10.72 -0.30 -4.36
N LYS A 58 10.17 0.83 -4.81
CA LYS A 58 10.91 1.98 -5.37
C LYS A 58 11.26 3.02 -4.30
N LEU A 59 10.58 2.99 -3.15
CA LEU A 59 10.68 4.02 -2.12
C LEU A 59 11.58 3.61 -0.96
N THR A 60 12.35 4.58 -0.47
CA THR A 60 13.00 4.48 0.83
C THR A 60 12.30 5.41 1.81
N LEU A 61 11.52 4.84 2.73
CA LEU A 61 10.79 5.60 3.74
C LEU A 61 11.46 5.41 5.11
N ASN A 62 12.04 6.48 5.63
CA ASN A 62 12.66 6.49 6.95
C ASN A 62 12.62 7.90 7.55
N ARG A 63 12.96 8.01 8.85
CA ARG A 63 12.93 9.28 9.57
C ARG A 63 13.69 10.42 8.88
N LYS A 64 14.84 10.12 8.26
CA LYS A 64 15.65 11.12 7.56
C LYS A 64 14.96 11.60 6.28
N VAL A 65 14.27 10.72 5.57
CA VAL A 65 13.45 11.09 4.39
C VAL A 65 12.27 11.94 4.84
N PHE A 66 11.45 11.46 5.79
CA PHE A 66 10.30 12.21 6.29
C PHE A 66 10.67 13.60 6.84
N SER A 67 11.81 13.73 7.53
CA SER A 67 12.25 15.03 8.07
C SER A 67 12.56 16.10 7.02
N LYS A 68 12.74 15.71 5.76
CA LYS A 68 13.04 16.61 4.64
C LYS A 68 11.81 16.95 3.81
N LEU A 69 10.73 16.18 3.96
CA LEU A 69 9.51 16.40 3.20
C LEU A 69 8.77 17.63 3.72
N LYS A 70 8.09 18.33 2.81
CA LYS A 70 7.24 19.45 3.15
C LYS A 70 5.99 18.92 3.83
N VAL A 71 5.80 19.20 5.11
CA VAL A 71 4.54 18.90 5.80
C VAL A 71 3.46 19.82 5.24
N ILE A 72 2.37 19.24 4.74
CA ILE A 72 1.18 19.96 4.28
C ILE A 72 0.20 20.13 5.44
N SER A 73 -0.12 19.04 6.13
CA SER A 73 -1.07 19.02 7.25
C SER A 73 -0.71 17.92 8.25
N LYS A 74 -1.26 18.07 9.47
CA LYS A 74 -1.20 17.09 10.55
C LYS A 74 -2.52 17.15 11.29
N SER A 75 -3.14 16.00 11.51
CA SER A 75 -4.37 15.90 12.28
C SER A 75 -4.29 14.73 13.26
N TYR A 76 -5.01 14.89 14.36
CA TYR A 76 -5.24 13.83 15.33
C TYR A 76 -6.65 14.00 15.91
N ASN A 77 -7.44 12.94 15.84
CA ASN A 77 -8.75 12.87 16.45
C ASN A 77 -8.64 12.12 17.78
N TRP A 78 -8.94 12.80 18.87
CA TRP A 78 -8.89 12.22 20.22
C TRP A 78 -10.10 11.33 20.54
N GLU A 79 -11.22 11.47 19.83
CA GLU A 79 -12.40 10.62 20.00
C GLU A 79 -12.17 9.26 19.36
N THR A 80 -11.67 9.26 18.12
CA THR A 80 -11.45 8.03 17.37
C THR A 80 -10.07 7.46 17.61
N GLY A 81 -9.04 8.28 17.88
CA GLY A 81 -7.63 7.85 17.95
C GLY A 81 -6.90 7.95 16.60
N ASP A 82 -7.58 8.44 15.56
CA ASP A 82 -7.02 8.52 14.22
C ASP A 82 -6.04 9.67 14.09
N GLY A 83 -4.92 9.42 13.43
CA GLY A 83 -3.92 10.41 13.06
C GLY A 83 -3.65 10.39 11.57
N GLU A 84 -3.35 11.57 11.01
CA GLU A 84 -2.88 11.69 9.64
C GLU A 84 -1.77 12.72 9.55
N ILE A 85 -0.76 12.43 8.74
CA ILE A 85 0.23 13.41 8.32
C ILE A 85 0.30 13.40 6.80
N GLU A 86 0.12 14.57 6.21
CA GLU A 86 0.25 14.77 4.77
C GLU A 86 1.58 15.45 4.45
N TYR A 87 2.28 14.89 3.47
CA TYR A 87 3.55 15.39 2.97
C TYR A 87 3.42 15.73 1.48
N GLY A 88 3.98 16.87 1.08
CA GLY A 88 4.27 17.15 -0.33
C GLY A 88 5.56 16.46 -0.72
N ILE A 89 5.49 15.61 -1.75
CA ILE A 89 6.62 14.85 -2.26
C ILE A 89 6.77 15.06 -3.77
N LYS A 90 8.01 15.36 -4.19
CA LYS A 90 8.45 15.40 -5.58
C LYS A 90 9.50 14.33 -5.75
N ASP A 91 9.13 13.24 -6.40
CA ASP A 91 10.01 12.10 -6.59
C ASP A 91 9.76 11.52 -7.99
N LYS A 92 10.86 11.37 -8.75
CA LYS A 92 10.79 10.90 -10.14
C LYS A 92 10.29 9.45 -10.23
N ASP A 93 10.59 8.62 -9.23
CA ASP A 93 10.27 7.20 -9.24
C ASP A 93 8.78 7.04 -8.89
N ILE A 94 8.25 7.89 -7.99
CA ILE A 94 6.79 8.03 -7.75
C ILE A 94 6.08 8.50 -9.01
N ASN A 95 6.58 9.57 -9.64
CA ASN A 95 5.94 10.16 -10.82
C ASN A 95 5.96 9.19 -12.01
N GLU A 96 7.07 8.47 -12.23
CA GLU A 96 7.15 7.43 -13.26
C GLU A 96 6.16 6.30 -12.99
N PHE A 97 6.12 5.78 -11.75
CA PHE A 97 5.21 4.71 -11.36
C PHE A 97 3.74 5.11 -11.54
N LEU A 98 3.36 6.32 -11.15
CA LEU A 98 1.99 6.83 -11.23
C LEU A 98 1.64 7.43 -12.60
N HIS A 99 2.52 7.32 -13.60
CA HIS A 99 2.37 7.92 -14.94
C HIS A 99 2.11 9.44 -14.93
N LEU A 100 2.82 10.16 -14.08
CA LEU A 100 2.73 11.62 -13.88
C LEU A 100 3.87 12.37 -14.57
N ASN A 101 3.76 13.70 -14.63
CA ASN A 101 4.87 14.51 -15.09
C ASN A 101 6.05 14.41 -14.11
N LYS A 102 7.27 14.38 -14.64
CA LYS A 102 8.50 14.19 -13.84
C LYS A 102 8.67 15.17 -12.66
N ASP A 103 8.18 16.40 -12.81
CA ASP A 103 8.34 17.49 -11.82
C ASP A 103 7.08 17.69 -10.95
N GLU A 104 6.11 16.79 -11.06
CA GLU A 104 4.83 16.86 -10.36
C GLU A 104 5.03 16.65 -8.85
N GLU A 105 4.36 17.47 -8.03
CA GLU A 105 4.26 17.29 -6.58
C GLU A 105 2.97 16.50 -6.30
N VAL A 106 3.09 15.40 -5.57
CA VAL A 106 1.94 14.63 -5.08
C VAL A 106 1.85 14.75 -3.57
N THR A 107 0.64 14.54 -3.04
CA THR A 107 0.43 14.41 -1.60
C THR A 107 0.60 12.95 -1.21
N MET A 108 1.49 12.69 -0.27
CA MET A 108 1.64 11.42 0.42
C MET A 108 1.03 11.54 1.81
N ALA A 109 -0.08 10.84 2.06
CA ALA A 109 -0.68 10.75 3.39
C ALA A 109 -0.23 9.47 4.09
N VAL A 110 0.24 9.63 5.33
CA VAL A 110 0.53 8.55 6.26
C VAL A 110 -0.56 8.56 7.32
N LYS A 111 -1.39 7.52 7.34
CA LYS A 111 -2.52 7.40 8.25
C LYS A 111 -2.20 6.42 9.39
N ALA A 112 -2.72 6.75 10.55
CA ALA A 112 -2.82 5.92 11.73
C ALA A 112 -4.30 5.89 12.08
N ASP A 113 -4.92 4.73 12.10
CA ASP A 113 -6.34 4.57 12.38
C ASP A 113 -6.45 3.74 13.65
N ASN A 114 -7.34 4.11 14.57
CA ASN A 114 -7.49 3.38 15.81
C ASN A 114 -8.05 1.98 15.60
N ASP A 115 -8.88 1.73 14.59
CA ASP A 115 -9.29 0.36 14.25
C ASP A 115 -8.10 -0.47 13.74
N LEU A 116 -7.05 0.19 13.25
CA LEU A 116 -5.79 -0.39 12.78
C LEU A 116 -4.68 -0.39 13.84
N LEU A 117 -4.91 0.24 14.99
CA LEU A 117 -4.00 0.33 16.15
C LEU A 117 -4.60 -0.28 17.42
N SER A 118 -5.87 -0.69 17.40
CA SER A 118 -6.57 -1.28 18.54
C SER A 118 -6.34 -2.79 18.59
N ASP A 119 -6.06 -3.27 19.79
CA ASP A 119 -5.78 -4.69 20.11
C ASP A 119 -6.94 -5.64 19.82
N ASN A 120 -8.11 -5.15 19.38
CA ASN A 120 -9.36 -5.91 19.49
C ASN A 120 -9.90 -6.55 18.19
N ASP A 121 -9.45 -6.18 16.98
CA ASP A 121 -9.94 -6.87 15.77
C ASP A 121 -8.96 -7.01 14.60
N VAL A 122 -7.75 -6.45 14.68
CA VAL A 122 -6.72 -6.61 13.62
C VAL A 122 -5.33 -6.92 14.17
N LEU A 123 -5.03 -6.57 15.44
CA LEU A 123 -3.71 -6.78 16.04
C LEU A 123 -3.81 -7.71 17.25
N SER A 124 -3.79 -9.03 17.03
CA SER A 124 -3.39 -9.91 18.13
C SER A 124 -1.86 -9.81 18.24
N ASP A 125 -1.34 -9.23 19.32
CA ASP A 125 0.09 -9.22 19.67
C ASP A 125 1.04 -8.75 18.56
N GLY A 126 1.11 -7.42 18.36
CA GLY A 126 2.23 -6.79 17.64
C GLY A 126 2.12 -6.71 16.12
N ASP A 127 0.90 -6.75 15.58
CA ASP A 127 0.70 -6.44 14.16
C ASP A 127 0.89 -4.92 13.91
N TYR A 128 1.36 -4.55 12.72
CA TYR A 128 1.42 -3.15 12.29
C TYR A 128 0.83 -3.00 10.90
N PHE A 129 0.05 -1.93 10.72
CA PHE A 129 -0.46 -1.50 9.43
C PHE A 129 0.00 -0.07 9.13
N LEU A 130 0.71 0.10 8.01
CA LEU A 130 1.15 1.41 7.53
C LEU A 130 0.55 1.67 6.15
N PRO A 131 -0.68 2.21 6.08
CA PRO A 131 -1.26 2.63 4.83
C PRO A 131 -0.59 3.91 4.35
N ILE A 132 -0.09 3.90 3.12
CA ILE A 132 0.50 5.06 2.46
C ILE A 132 -0.30 5.36 1.20
N TRP A 133 -0.83 6.58 1.16
CA TRP A 133 -1.75 7.02 0.13
C TRP A 133 -1.07 8.09 -0.71
N PHE A 134 -1.10 7.94 -2.03
CA PHE A 134 -0.56 8.91 -2.99
C PHE A 134 -1.70 9.47 -3.85
N TYR A 135 -1.87 10.79 -3.84
CA TYR A 135 -2.96 11.42 -4.58
C TYR A 135 -2.64 12.86 -4.99
N GLN A 136 -3.42 13.37 -5.94
CA GLN A 136 -3.36 14.76 -6.40
C GLN A 136 -4.76 15.36 -6.32
N ASN A 137 -4.94 16.40 -5.48
CA ASN A 137 -6.23 17.00 -5.15
C ASN A 137 -7.17 16.04 -4.38
N GLN A 138 -7.87 16.50 -3.34
CA GLN A 138 -8.59 15.63 -2.38
C GLN A 138 -9.76 14.82 -2.98
N LEU A 139 -10.07 15.03 -4.26
CA LEU A 139 -11.21 14.41 -4.94
C LEU A 139 -10.83 13.12 -5.72
N GLU A 140 -9.55 12.85 -5.97
CA GLU A 140 -9.11 11.67 -6.73
C GLU A 140 -7.89 11.00 -6.08
N TYR A 141 -8.13 9.91 -5.35
CA TYR A 141 -7.06 9.01 -4.92
C TYR A 141 -6.51 8.26 -6.13
N ARG A 142 -5.20 8.38 -6.37
CA ARG A 142 -4.56 7.72 -7.51
C ARG A 142 -4.05 6.33 -7.16
N HIS A 143 -3.54 6.16 -5.94
CA HIS A 143 -2.90 4.91 -5.53
C HIS A 143 -2.79 4.78 -4.02
N THR A 144 -3.03 3.58 -3.51
CA THR A 144 -2.86 3.24 -2.09
C THR A 144 -2.14 1.91 -1.97
N GLU A 145 -1.11 1.87 -1.13
CA GLU A 145 -0.45 0.63 -0.71
C GLU A 145 -0.51 0.50 0.80
N GLY A 146 -0.84 -0.70 1.25
CA GLY A 146 -0.88 -1.06 2.66
C GLY A 146 -0.05 -2.31 2.89
N ILE A 147 0.89 -2.23 3.83
CA ILE A 147 1.63 -3.39 4.32
C ILE A 147 1.06 -3.72 5.70
N ILE A 148 0.56 -4.95 5.83
CA ILE A 148 0.15 -5.55 7.10
C ILE A 148 1.22 -6.58 7.45
N GLY A 149 1.80 -6.49 8.65
CA GLY A 149 2.77 -7.46 9.14
C GLY A 149 2.57 -7.72 10.62
N SER A 150 3.10 -8.86 11.09
CA SER A 150 3.17 -9.23 12.51
C SER A 150 4.61 -9.09 13.01
N LEU A 151 4.81 -8.54 14.21
CA LEU A 151 6.12 -8.51 14.87
C LEU A 151 6.54 -9.90 15.38
N GLU A 152 5.57 -10.79 15.62
CA GLU A 152 5.84 -12.17 16.03
C GLU A 152 5.81 -13.12 14.84
N GLU A 153 6.89 -13.90 14.66
CA GLU A 153 6.83 -15.15 13.91
C GLU A 153 5.94 -16.10 14.71
N LYS A 154 4.64 -16.12 14.42
CA LYS A 154 3.77 -17.18 14.93
C LYS A 154 4.33 -18.50 14.40
N ASN A 155 4.94 -19.27 15.29
CA ASN A 155 5.33 -20.66 15.07
C ASN A 155 4.05 -21.42 14.71
N ASN A 156 3.77 -21.46 13.41
CA ASN A 156 2.66 -22.20 12.89
C ASN A 156 3.11 -23.67 12.90
N ASP A 157 2.81 -24.39 13.96
CA ASP A 157 2.81 -25.86 13.94
C ASP A 157 1.75 -26.37 12.95
#